data_AF-A0A3M8WZ91-F1
#
_entry.id   AF-A0A3M8WZ91-F1
#
_cell.length_a   1.000
_cell.length_b   1.000
_cell.length_c   1.000
_cell.angle_alpha   90.00
_cell.angle_beta   90.00
_cell.angle_gamma   90.00
#
_symmetry.space_group_name_H-M   'P 1'
#
loop_
_entity.id
_entity.type
_entity.pdbx_description
1 polymer ?
#
loop_
_entity_poly.entity_id
_entity_poly.type
_entity_poly.pdbx_seq_one_letter_code
_entity_poly.pdbx_strand_id
1 'polypeptide(L)' 'MHCSLIRTAVSARLDGEEPPPGITAQQLAAHLDTCATCRQWEARARALTEYIARLRDADTDPGGPDDPGAEAPDQPPRAF' A
#
# COMPACT_ATOMS: atom_id res chain seq x y z
N MET A 1 -10.57 18.07 -19.86
CA MET A 1 -9.77 16.85 -19.60
C MET A 1 -10.70 15.70 -19.22
N HIS A 2 -10.37 14.48 -19.63
CA HIS A 2 -11.18 13.29 -19.35
C HIS A 2 -10.89 12.77 -17.94
N CYS A 3 -11.92 12.68 -17.09
CA CYS A 3 -11.76 12.22 -15.70
C CYS A 3 -11.14 10.82 -15.61
N SER A 4 -11.38 9.95 -16.59
CA SER A 4 -10.74 8.63 -16.68
C SER A 4 -9.22 8.74 -16.74
N LEU A 5 -8.69 9.57 -17.65
CA LEU A 5 -7.26 9.80 -17.82
C LEU A 5 -6.62 10.40 -16.55
N ILE A 6 -7.34 11.30 -15.87
CA ILE A 6 -6.91 11.87 -14.60
C ILE A 6 -6.83 10.80 -13.50
N ARG A 7 -7.83 9.92 -13.39
CA ARG A 7 -7.81 8.82 -12.42
C ARG A 7 -6.65 7.86 -12.68
N THR A 8 -6.34 7.57 -13.94
CA THR A 8 -5.15 6.79 -14.32
C THR A 8 -3.86 7.48 -13.86
N ALA A 9 -3.73 8.79 -14.10
CA ALA A 9 -2.56 9.56 -13.66
C ALA A 9 -2.40 9.60 -12.13
N VAL A 10 -3.50 9.67 -11.39
CA VAL A 10 -3.47 9.58 -9.92
C VAL A 10 -3.07 8.18 -9.46
N SER A 11 -3.59 7.11 -10.07
CA SER A 11 -3.18 5.73 -9.75
C SER A 11 -1.68 5.54 -9.94
N ALA A 12 -1.17 5.89 -11.12
CA ALA A 12 0.26 5.82 -11.43
C ALA A 12 1.10 6.52 -10.35
N ARG A 13 0.72 7.74 -9.96
CA ARG A 13 1.42 8.47 -8.87
C ARG A 13 1.37 7.78 -7.52
N LEU A 14 0.26 7.13 -7.16
CA LEU A 14 0.16 6.38 -5.89
C LEU A 14 1.02 5.11 -5.92
N ASP A 15 1.16 4.51 -7.10
CA ASP A 15 1.95 3.31 -7.34
C ASP A 15 3.45 3.63 -7.58
N GLY A 16 3.81 4.91 -7.67
CA GLY A 16 5.18 5.38 -7.94
C GLY A 16 5.59 5.36 -9.42
N GLU A 17 4.62 5.18 -10.32
CA GLU A 17 4.79 5.14 -11.77
C GLU A 17 4.67 6.52 -12.42
N GLU A 18 5.14 6.62 -13.67
CA GLU A 18 4.97 7.83 -14.48
C GLU A 18 3.51 8.00 -14.95
N PRO A 19 2.97 9.23 -14.95
CA PRO A 19 1.64 9.49 -15.46
C PRO A 19 1.57 9.25 -16.99
N PRO A 20 0.37 8.99 -17.53
CA PRO A 20 0.18 8.83 -18.98
C PRO A 20 0.73 10.02 -19.77
N PRO A 21 1.25 9.77 -20.99
CA PRO A 21 1.76 10.84 -21.85
C PRO A 21 0.68 11.89 -22.10
N GLY A 22 1.07 13.17 -22.05
CA GLY A 22 0.17 14.30 -22.22
C GLY A 22 -0.58 14.74 -20.96
N ILE A 23 -0.32 14.12 -19.80
CA ILE A 23 -0.74 14.63 -18.49
C ILE A 23 0.48 15.10 -17.70
N THR A 24 0.59 16.41 -17.50
CA THR A 24 1.59 17.00 -16.60
C THR A 24 1.07 17.05 -15.16
N ALA A 25 2.00 17.16 -14.20
CA ALA A 25 1.64 17.34 -12.79
C ALA A 25 0.76 18.59 -12.56
N GLN A 26 1.00 19.67 -13.31
CA GLN A 26 0.20 20.90 -13.22
C GLN A 26 -1.22 20.69 -13.74
N GLN A 27 -1.38 19.99 -14.86
CA GLN A 27 -2.69 19.67 -15.42
C GLN A 27 -3.50 18.76 -14.48
N LEU A 28 -2.84 17.78 -13.88
CA LEU A 28 -3.44 16.94 -12.86
C LEU A 28 -3.93 17.77 -11.66
N ALA A 29 -3.06 18.62 -11.10
CA ALA A 29 -3.40 19.50 -9.98
C ALA A 29 -4.58 20.43 -10.31
N ALA A 30 -4.56 21.07 -11.48
CA ALA A 30 -5.64 21.96 -11.92
C ALA A 30 -6.99 21.23 -12.09
N HIS A 31 -6.96 19.98 -12.54
CA HIS A 31 -8.18 19.18 -12.62
C HIS A 31 -8.69 18.79 -11.22
N LEU A 32 -7.79 18.40 -10.31
CA LEU A 32 -8.16 18.09 -8.95
C LEU A 32 -8.71 19.32 -8.23
N ASP A 33 -8.25 20.54 -8.53
CA ASP A 33 -8.81 21.76 -7.94
C ASP A 33 -10.25 22.05 -8.39
N THR A 34 -10.61 21.65 -9.61
CA THR A 34 -11.92 21.97 -10.21
C THR A 34 -12.93 20.82 -10.17
N CYS A 35 -12.48 19.57 -10.06
CA CYS A 35 -13.35 18.38 -10.11
C CYS A 35 -13.51 17.70 -8.73
N ALA A 36 -14.63 17.96 -8.06
CA ALA A 36 -14.94 17.37 -6.75
C ALA A 36 -14.98 15.83 -6.77
N THR A 37 -15.50 15.23 -7.84
CA THR A 37 -15.56 13.78 -7.99
C THR A 37 -14.17 13.15 -8.06
N CYS A 38 -13.22 13.78 -8.77
CA CYS A 38 -11.85 13.29 -8.85
C CYS A 38 -11.09 13.51 -7.53
N ARG A 39 -11.32 14.60 -6.80
CA ARG A 39 -10.77 14.77 -5.44
C ARG A 39 -11.24 13.69 -4.48
N GLN A 40 -12.55 13.41 -4.48
CA GLN A 40 -13.12 12.40 -3.62
C GLN A 40 -12.59 11.00 -3.98
N TRP A 41 -12.40 10.75 -5.27
CA TRP A 41 -11.82 9.51 -5.74
C TRP A 41 -10.34 9.37 -5.32
N GLU A 42 -9.52 10.43 -5.47
CA GLU A 42 -8.12 10.43 -5.04
C GLU A 42 -7.98 10.15 -3.54
N ALA A 43 -8.80 10.80 -2.71
CA ALA A 43 -8.79 10.58 -1.27
C ALA A 43 -9.07 9.12 -0.89
N ARG A 44 -10.03 8.47 -1.57
CA ARG A 44 -10.34 7.05 -1.38
C ARG A 44 -9.22 6.14 -1.88
N ALA A 45 -8.64 6.44 -3.04
CA ALA A 45 -7.55 5.67 -3.62
C ALA A 45 -6.33 5.70 -2.68
N ARG A 46 -5.96 6.88 -2.17
CA ARG A 46 -4.89 7.04 -1.18
C ARG A 46 -5.13 6.23 0.09
N ALA A 47 -6.33 6.34 0.67
CA ALA A 47 -6.69 5.60 1.88
C ALA A 47 -6.60 4.07 1.66
N LEU A 48 -6.98 3.59 0.48
CA LEU A 48 -6.86 2.18 0.10
C LEU A 48 -5.38 1.76 -0.04
N THR A 49 -4.56 2.54 -0.74
CA THR A 49 -3.12 2.25 -0.90
C THR A 49 -2.42 2.17 0.47
N GLU A 50 -2.71 3.12 1.37
CA GLU A 50 -2.16 3.11 2.74
C GLU A 50 -2.65 1.91 3.55
N TYR A 51 -3.92 1.51 3.40
CA TYR A 51 -4.46 0.32 4.05
C TYR A 51 -3.76 -0.96 3.58
N ILE A 52 -3.57 -1.11 2.26
CA ILE A 52 -2.87 -2.26 1.69
C ILE A 52 -1.40 -2.30 2.14
N ALA A 53 -0.72 -1.15 2.19
CA ALA A 53 0.65 -1.05 2.67
C ALA A 53 0.76 -1.56 4.12
N ARG A 54 -0.14 -1.12 5.01
CA ARG A 54 -0.17 -1.59 6.41
C ARG A 54 -0.39 -3.09 6.55
N LEU A 55 -1.23 -3.69 5.70
CA LEU A 55 -1.42 -5.14 5.70
C LEU A 55 -0.14 -5.89 5.33
N ARG A 56 0.59 -5.41 4.31
CA ARG A 56 1.86 -6.00 3.90
C ARG A 56 2.92 -5.93 4.99
N ASP A 57 2.99 -4.80 5.70
CA ASP A 57 3.92 -4.63 6.82
C ASP A 57 3.60 -5.59 7.98
N ALA A 58 2.32 -5.85 8.25
CA ALA A 58 1.88 -6.78 9.29
C ALA A 58 2.20 -8.25 8.94
N ASP A 59 2.13 -8.63 7.66
CA ASP A 59 2.48 -9.98 7.20
C ASP A 59 4.01 -10.22 7.19
N THR A 60 4.83 -9.16 7.26
CA THR A 60 6.30 -9.24 7.21
C THR A 60 6.95 -9.22 8.59
N ASP A 61 6.20 -9.42 9.69
CA ASP A 61 6.78 -9.61 11.02
C ASP A 61 7.65 -10.90 11.03
N PRO A 62 8.98 -10.82 11.25
CA PRO A 62 9.84 -12.01 11.35
C PRO A 62 9.62 -12.81 12.64
N GLY A 63 8.65 -12.43 13.49
CA GLY A 63 8.30 -13.11 14.74
C GLY A 63 7.30 -14.26 14.62
N GLY A 64 7.36 -15.06 13.55
CA GLY A 64 6.62 -16.32 13.47
C GLY A 64 7.17 -17.33 14.49
N PRO A 65 6.32 -18.13 15.19
CA PRO A 65 6.74 -19.04 16.27
C PRO A 65 7.61 -20.24 15.84
N ASP A 66 8.08 -20.27 14.60
CA ASP A 66 8.94 -21.32 14.05
C ASP A 66 10.40 -20.86 14.02
N ASP A 67 10.96 -20.54 15.20
CA ASP A 67 12.41 -20.56 15.41
C ASP A 67 12.83 -22.01 15.73
N PRO A 68 13.53 -22.73 14.84
CA PRO A 68 13.97 -24.10 15.12
C PRO A 68 15.20 -24.14 16.05
N GLY A 69 15.54 -23.05 16.74
CA GLY A 69 16.76 -22.88 17.54
C GLY A 69 16.54 -22.87 19.05
N ALA A 70 15.33 -23.07 19.56
CA ALA A 70 15.09 -23.22 21.01
C ALA A 70 15.43 -24.65 21.47
N GLU A 71 16.70 -24.83 21.83
CA GLU A 71 17.24 -25.99 22.55
C GLU A 71 16.29 -26.42 23.69
N ALA A 72 15.78 -27.65 23.62
CA ALA A 72 14.90 -28.20 24.65
C ALA A 72 15.70 -28.36 25.97
N PRO A 73 15.21 -27.86 27.11
CA PRO A 73 15.90 -28.10 28.37
C PRO A 73 15.87 -29.60 28.71
N ASP A 74 17.07 -30.15 28.91
CA ASP A 74 17.38 -31.52 29.34
C ASP A 74 16.47 -31.95 30.50
N GLN A 75 15.52 -32.84 30.21
CA GLN A 75 14.59 -33.36 31.19
C GLN A 75 15.09 -34.73 31.65
N PRO A 76 15.50 -34.91 32.92
CA PRO A 76 16.06 -36.18 33.37
C PRO A 76 14.97 -37.27 33.41
N PRO A 77 15.35 -38.55 33.26
CA PRO A 77 14.40 -39.64 33.15
C PRO A 77 13.61 -39.82 34.45
N ARG A 78 12.29 -39.94 34.32
CA ARG A 78 11.41 -40.34 35.44
C ARG A 78 11.64 -41.82 35.75
N ALA A 79 12.08 -42.11 36.96
CA ALA A 79 12.10 -43.46 37.50
C ALA A 79 10.67 -43.94 37.79
N PHE A 80 10.41 -45.22 37.48
CA PHE A 80 9.17 -45.95 37.74
C PHE A 80 9.05 -46.37 39.21
#